data_AF-A0A2B4SVW6-F1
#
_entry.id   AF-A0A2B4SVW6-F1
#
_cell.length_a   1.000
_cell.length_b   1.000
_cell.length_c   1.000
_cell.angle_alpha   90.00
_cell.angle_beta   90.00
_cell.angle_gamma   90.00
#
_symmetry.space_group_name_H-M   'P 1'
#
loop_
_entity.id
_entity.type
_entity.pdbx_description
1 polymer ?
#
loop_
_entity_poly.entity_id
_entity_poly.type
_entity_poly.pdbx_seq_one_letter_code
_entity_poly.pdbx_strand_id
1 'polypeptide(L)'
;MVLQSVGGLTVQSSVIDLGSKSGQWLMETGYILRQQICSEKKFEQETPEVGLGARVVLDLTAGYQDKNYILVTDNFYTSPILAHKLLARGIDCLGTVKANNKHFPKDLIFPQKPKPARGSGSWRSCQKILAVSWSELEEALKKIDSKFRLLEFTRDDIPRIQEKKDLKATERLQKTLEKQIDSVPEQMMEIQALKIEKGEEPDHVRKWSLEIEKQVAEYEEITQDVRKTVKNLREEASQEVKWEEEKAEEEKRQWRYEEELKLEEAKMQIERF
;
A
#
# COMPACT_ATOMS: atom_id res chain seq x y z
N MET A 1 9.03 -9.64 8.94
CA MET A 1 8.55 -10.46 10.07
C MET A 1 8.86 -11.91 9.76
N VAL A 2 9.47 -12.62 10.70
CA VAL A 2 9.76 -14.06 10.65
C VAL A 2 8.84 -14.77 11.64
N LEU A 3 8.42 -15.98 11.28
CA LEU A 3 7.64 -16.90 12.09
C LEU A 3 8.49 -18.15 12.35
N GLN A 4 8.56 -18.59 13.60
CA GLN A 4 9.28 -19.79 14.01
C GLN A 4 8.38 -20.66 14.89
N SER A 5 8.39 -21.97 14.65
CA SER A 5 7.90 -22.99 15.59
C SER A 5 9.01 -23.37 16.57
N VAL A 6 8.67 -23.58 17.85
CA VAL A 6 9.64 -23.96 18.88
C VAL A 6 9.27 -25.31 19.52
N GLY A 7 9.86 -26.38 19.01
CA GLY A 7 10.03 -27.65 19.73
C GLY A 7 11.17 -27.55 20.74
N GLY A 8 10.95 -28.05 21.96
CA GLY A 8 11.98 -28.02 23.00
C GLY A 8 12.90 -29.24 22.94
N LEU A 9 14.07 -29.13 22.30
CA LEU A 9 15.26 -29.96 22.53
C LEU A 9 16.51 -29.37 21.83
N THR A 10 17.70 -29.78 22.27
CA THR A 10 19.00 -29.17 21.94
C THR A 10 19.39 -29.31 20.47
N VAL A 11 19.97 -28.25 19.88
CA VAL A 11 20.16 -28.10 18.43
C VAL A 11 21.40 -28.84 17.89
N GLN A 12 21.16 -29.99 17.27
CA GLN A 12 21.85 -30.40 16.03
C GLN A 12 20.78 -30.65 14.97
N SER A 13 20.48 -29.66 14.15
CA SER A 13 19.44 -29.73 13.12
C SER A 13 20.00 -29.30 11.76
N SER A 14 19.69 -30.07 10.70
CA SER A 14 20.01 -29.67 9.32
C SER A 14 18.93 -28.74 8.77
N VAL A 15 19.35 -27.72 8.01
CA VAL A 15 18.44 -26.74 7.40
C VAL A 15 17.94 -27.24 6.04
N ILE A 16 16.65 -27.05 5.77
CA ILE A 16 15.98 -27.41 4.51
C ILE A 16 15.25 -26.18 3.98
N ASP A 17 15.51 -25.76 2.73
CA ASP A 17 14.98 -24.56 2.10
C ASP A 17 13.94 -24.87 1.00
N LEU A 18 13.03 -23.94 0.77
CA LEU A 18 11.86 -24.06 -0.09
C LEU A 18 11.70 -22.83 -0.99
N GLY A 19 12.28 -22.89 -2.19
CA GLY A 19 12.35 -21.79 -3.15
C GLY A 19 11.57 -22.02 -4.45
N SER A 20 11.26 -20.91 -5.13
CA SER A 20 10.64 -20.82 -6.47
C SER A 20 9.14 -21.14 -6.60
N LYS A 21 8.54 -20.62 -7.69
CA LYS A 21 7.17 -20.89 -8.15
C LYS A 21 6.94 -22.37 -8.52
N SER A 22 8.01 -23.15 -8.66
CA SER A 22 8.02 -24.57 -9.03
C SER A 22 8.17 -25.54 -7.83
N GLY A 23 7.97 -25.08 -6.60
CA GLY A 23 7.82 -25.93 -5.40
C GLY A 23 8.99 -26.90 -5.17
N GLN A 24 10.20 -26.37 -4.98
CA GLN A 24 11.44 -27.15 -4.96
C GLN A 24 12.09 -27.18 -3.56
N TRP A 25 12.44 -28.38 -3.08
CA TRP A 25 13.03 -28.63 -1.76
C TRP A 25 14.53 -28.86 -1.85
N LEU A 26 15.30 -28.06 -1.11
CA LEU A 26 16.76 -28.12 -1.07
C LEU A 26 17.24 -28.41 0.36
N MET A 27 18.27 -29.24 0.53
CA MET A 27 19.07 -29.22 1.76
C MET A 27 20.09 -28.08 1.73
N GLU A 28 20.61 -27.70 2.90
CA GLU A 28 21.77 -26.80 3.06
C GLU A 28 22.99 -27.19 2.18
N THR A 29 23.13 -28.48 1.87
CA THR A 29 24.13 -29.04 0.95
C THR A 29 23.82 -28.84 -0.55
N GLY A 30 22.73 -28.15 -0.89
CA GLY A 30 22.31 -27.85 -2.28
C GLY A 30 21.55 -28.97 -3.00
N TYR A 31 21.32 -30.12 -2.35
CA TYR A 31 20.65 -31.27 -2.98
C TYR A 31 19.13 -31.10 -3.04
N ILE A 32 18.56 -31.39 -4.20
CA ILE A 32 17.11 -31.44 -4.40
C ILE A 32 16.57 -32.73 -3.80
N LEU A 33 15.76 -32.63 -2.74
CA LEU A 33 15.11 -33.80 -2.13
C LEU A 33 13.87 -34.22 -2.90
N ARG A 34 13.00 -33.23 -3.19
CA ARG A 34 11.74 -33.40 -3.93
C ARG A 34 11.39 -32.10 -4.65
N GLN A 35 10.65 -32.22 -5.73
CA GLN A 35 10.13 -31.09 -6.49
C GLN A 35 8.72 -31.42 -6.98
N GLN A 36 7.81 -30.46 -6.88
CA GLN A 36 6.45 -30.59 -7.41
C GLN A 36 6.19 -29.48 -8.42
N ILE A 37 6.21 -29.85 -9.70
CA ILE A 37 5.93 -28.91 -10.79
C ILE A 37 4.47 -28.45 -10.67
N CYS A 38 4.29 -27.16 -10.41
CA CYS A 38 2.97 -26.53 -10.37
C CYS A 38 2.47 -26.31 -11.81
N SER A 39 1.91 -27.35 -12.43
CA SER A 39 1.28 -27.26 -13.75
C SER A 39 0.04 -26.37 -13.68
N GLU A 40 -0.10 -25.44 -14.63
CA GLU A 40 -1.30 -24.60 -14.70
C GLU A 40 -2.56 -25.44 -14.99
N LYS A 41 -3.56 -25.31 -14.11
CA LYS A 41 -4.91 -25.88 -14.20
C LYS A 41 -5.01 -27.38 -14.52
N LYS A 42 -5.16 -28.21 -13.48
CA LYS A 42 -6.04 -29.39 -13.58
C LYS A 42 -7.46 -28.98 -13.16
N PHE A 43 -8.39 -29.11 -14.09
CA PHE A 43 -9.81 -28.82 -13.90
C PHE A 43 -10.50 -30.14 -13.60
N GLU A 44 -10.73 -30.45 -12.32
CA GLU A 44 -11.71 -31.44 -11.82
C GLU A 44 -11.62 -31.58 -10.28
N GLN A 45 -12.14 -30.58 -9.56
CA GLN A 45 -12.81 -30.78 -8.27
C GLN A 45 -13.60 -29.51 -7.89
N GLU A 46 -14.85 -29.70 -7.48
CA GLU A 46 -15.82 -28.61 -7.24
C GLU A 46 -15.62 -27.92 -5.88
N THR A 47 -14.44 -27.38 -5.61
CA THR A 47 -14.25 -26.25 -4.67
C THR A 47 -12.97 -25.49 -5.03
N PRO A 48 -12.89 -24.16 -4.83
CA PRO A 48 -11.62 -23.46 -4.89
C PRO A 48 -10.71 -23.94 -3.74
N GLU A 49 -9.64 -24.67 -4.06
CA GLU A 49 -8.73 -25.26 -3.07
C GLU A 49 -8.10 -24.19 -2.16
N VAL A 50 -8.59 -24.12 -0.92
CA VAL A 50 -8.06 -23.20 0.09
C VAL A 50 -6.73 -23.72 0.62
N GLY A 51 -5.63 -23.10 0.17
CA GLY A 51 -4.30 -23.31 0.76
C GLY A 51 -3.35 -24.19 -0.06
N LEU A 52 -3.32 -24.04 -1.38
CA LEU A 52 -2.35 -24.67 -2.30
C LEU A 52 -0.92 -24.75 -1.73
N GLY A 53 -0.36 -23.62 -1.25
CA GLY A 53 0.98 -23.59 -0.66
C GLY A 53 1.14 -24.49 0.57
N ALA A 54 0.13 -24.55 1.44
CA ALA A 54 0.13 -25.44 2.60
C ALA A 54 0.03 -26.92 2.21
N ARG A 55 -0.73 -27.25 1.14
CA ARG A 55 -0.82 -28.62 0.61
C ARG A 55 0.53 -29.09 0.07
N VAL A 56 1.14 -28.29 -0.81
CA VAL A 56 2.46 -28.55 -1.41
C VAL A 56 3.52 -28.79 -0.33
N VAL A 57 3.56 -27.97 0.72
CA VAL A 57 4.48 -28.18 1.85
C VAL A 57 4.20 -29.50 2.59
N LEU A 58 2.94 -29.83 2.88
CA LEU A 58 2.58 -31.04 3.64
C LEU A 58 2.79 -32.35 2.86
N ASP A 59 2.76 -32.32 1.53
CA ASP A 59 3.06 -33.47 0.68
C ASP A 59 4.57 -33.67 0.50
N LEU A 60 5.33 -32.58 0.37
CA LEU A 60 6.78 -32.66 0.16
C LEU A 60 7.55 -32.97 1.47
N THR A 61 7.01 -32.58 2.63
CA THR A 61 7.50 -33.03 3.96
C THR A 61 7.23 -34.51 4.26
N ALA A 62 6.43 -35.22 3.47
CA ALA A 62 5.99 -36.57 3.81
C ALA A 62 7.15 -37.60 3.80
N GLY A 63 7.44 -38.16 4.98
CA GLY A 63 8.57 -39.07 5.23
C GLY A 63 9.72 -38.43 6.03
N TYR A 64 9.59 -37.16 6.42
CA TYR A 64 10.61 -36.41 7.19
C TYR A 64 10.12 -35.95 8.58
N GLN A 65 8.97 -36.46 9.03
CA GLN A 65 8.44 -36.27 10.38
C GLN A 65 9.41 -36.80 11.46
N ASP A 66 9.44 -36.14 12.62
CA ASP A 66 10.15 -36.55 13.84
C ASP A 66 11.68 -36.79 13.66
N LYS A 67 12.29 -36.18 12.64
CA LYS A 67 13.74 -36.26 12.33
C LYS A 67 14.54 -35.01 12.71
N ASN A 68 13.96 -34.11 13.52
CA ASN A 68 14.56 -32.85 13.98
C ASN A 68 15.06 -31.93 12.84
N TYR A 69 14.41 -31.95 11.68
CA TYR A 69 14.66 -31.00 10.60
C TYR A 69 13.92 -29.68 10.84
N ILE A 70 14.57 -28.57 10.49
CA ILE A 70 13.95 -27.25 10.44
C ILE A 70 13.63 -26.92 8.99
N LEU A 71 12.35 -26.75 8.69
CA LEU A 71 11.85 -26.31 7.39
C LEU A 71 11.90 -24.79 7.28
N VAL A 72 12.72 -24.26 6.37
CA VAL A 72 12.72 -22.85 5.96
C VAL A 72 11.76 -22.65 4.79
N THR A 73 10.92 -21.61 4.85
CA THR A 73 9.87 -21.33 3.86
C THR A 73 9.80 -19.86 3.47
N ASP A 74 9.63 -19.59 2.17
CA ASP A 74 9.27 -18.25 1.68
C ASP A 74 7.81 -17.90 2.03
N ASN A 75 7.51 -16.61 2.12
CA ASN A 75 6.23 -16.02 2.54
C ASN A 75 5.00 -16.51 1.75
N PHE A 76 5.16 -17.07 0.54
CA PHE A 76 4.04 -17.71 -0.16
C PHE A 76 3.58 -19.02 0.50
N TYR A 77 4.51 -19.74 1.12
CA TYR A 77 4.29 -21.04 1.75
C TYR A 77 4.05 -20.92 3.27
N THR A 78 4.55 -19.87 3.93
CA THR A 78 4.43 -19.67 5.38
C THR A 78 3.02 -19.27 5.84
N SER A 79 2.45 -19.96 6.84
CA SER A 79 1.26 -19.49 7.58
C SER A 79 1.17 -20.07 8.99
N PRO A 80 0.50 -19.42 9.96
CA PRO A 80 0.35 -19.96 11.33
C PRO A 80 -0.38 -21.30 11.37
N ILE A 81 -1.40 -21.47 10.53
CA ILE A 81 -2.18 -22.71 10.44
C ILE A 81 -1.29 -23.85 9.92
N LEU A 82 -0.40 -23.57 8.96
CA LEU A 82 0.58 -24.55 8.50
C LEU A 82 1.62 -24.86 9.58
N ALA A 83 2.13 -23.85 10.29
CA ALA A 83 3.10 -24.03 11.37
C ALA A 83 2.56 -24.98 12.46
N HIS A 84 1.30 -24.80 12.89
CA HIS A 84 0.66 -25.75 13.81
C HIS A 84 0.52 -27.17 13.22
N LYS A 85 0.20 -27.31 11.93
CA LYS A 85 0.09 -28.62 11.26
C LYS A 85 1.44 -29.33 11.09
N LEU A 86 2.53 -28.59 10.90
CA LEU A 86 3.88 -29.12 10.82
C LEU A 86 4.40 -29.54 12.20
N LEU A 87 4.17 -28.71 13.22
CA LEU A 87 4.55 -29.01 14.60
C LEU A 87 3.79 -30.22 15.16
N ALA A 88 2.52 -30.41 14.78
CA ALA A 88 1.76 -31.63 15.08
C ALA A 88 2.28 -32.90 14.37
N ARG A 89 3.21 -32.75 13.41
CA ARG A 89 3.91 -33.81 12.68
C ARG A 89 5.41 -33.87 13.05
N GLY A 90 5.82 -33.23 14.14
CA GLY A 90 7.22 -33.23 14.60
C GLY A 90 8.20 -32.52 13.66
N ILE A 91 7.74 -31.53 12.89
CA ILE A 91 8.58 -30.70 12.02
C ILE A 91 8.49 -29.25 12.48
N ASP A 92 9.61 -28.68 12.90
CA ASP A 92 9.71 -27.25 13.16
C ASP A 92 9.86 -26.47 11.84
N CYS A 93 9.28 -25.29 11.78
CA CYS A 93 9.33 -24.42 10.62
C CYS A 93 9.79 -23.00 10.95
N LEU A 94 10.51 -22.41 10.02
CA LEU A 94 10.95 -21.03 9.97
C LEU A 94 10.45 -20.42 8.65
N GLY A 95 10.00 -19.18 8.65
CA GLY A 95 9.65 -18.53 7.38
C GLY A 95 9.30 -17.06 7.52
N THR A 96 9.39 -16.32 6.43
CA THR A 96 8.95 -14.92 6.40
C THR A 96 7.44 -14.83 6.27
N VAL A 97 6.82 -13.78 6.80
CA VAL A 97 5.36 -13.55 6.71
C VAL A 97 5.02 -12.06 6.55
N LYS A 98 4.08 -11.75 5.66
CA LYS A 98 3.45 -10.43 5.52
C LYS A 98 2.41 -10.18 6.61
N ALA A 99 2.49 -9.02 7.26
CA ALA A 99 1.64 -8.64 8.39
C ALA A 99 0.13 -8.56 8.09
N ASN A 100 -0.27 -8.41 6.82
CA ASN A 100 -1.67 -8.20 6.40
C ASN A 100 -2.47 -9.50 6.15
N ASN A 101 -2.08 -10.64 6.74
CA ASN A 101 -2.78 -11.91 6.51
C ASN A 101 -4.04 -12.02 7.40
N LYS A 102 -5.23 -12.17 6.78
CA LYS A 102 -6.54 -12.25 7.47
C LYS A 102 -6.65 -13.37 8.52
N HIS A 103 -5.83 -14.42 8.39
CA HIS A 103 -5.83 -15.59 9.28
C HIS A 103 -4.68 -15.58 10.31
N PHE A 104 -4.02 -14.44 10.50
CA PHE A 104 -2.97 -14.29 11.51
C PHE A 104 -3.61 -14.06 12.90
N PRO A 105 -3.17 -14.77 13.96
CA PRO A 105 -3.64 -14.50 15.32
C PRO A 105 -3.38 -13.03 15.69
N LYS A 106 -4.38 -12.33 16.22
CA LYS A 106 -4.26 -10.91 16.62
C LYS A 106 -3.09 -10.69 17.59
N ASP A 107 -2.80 -11.68 18.43
CA ASP A 107 -1.71 -11.67 19.39
C ASP A 107 -0.32 -11.68 18.73
N LEU A 108 -0.20 -12.25 17.52
CA LEU A 108 1.03 -12.25 16.72
C LEU A 108 1.11 -11.06 15.74
N ILE A 109 0.04 -10.29 15.53
CA ILE A 109 0.07 -9.09 14.68
C ILE A 109 0.81 -7.97 15.43
N PHE A 110 1.91 -7.50 14.85
CA PHE A 110 2.60 -6.30 15.34
C PHE A 110 1.77 -5.05 15.04
N PRO A 111 1.59 -4.14 16.03
CA PRO A 111 0.84 -2.92 15.82
C PRO A 111 1.56 -2.03 14.79
N GLN A 112 0.83 -1.58 13.77
CA GLN A 112 1.38 -0.66 12.77
C GLN A 112 1.53 0.77 13.32
N LYS A 113 0.83 1.10 14.43
CA LYS A 113 0.88 2.38 15.14
C LYS A 113 0.68 2.19 16.66
N PRO A 114 1.44 2.88 17.52
CA PRO A 114 2.72 3.50 17.21
C PRO A 114 3.72 2.43 16.74
N LYS A 115 4.58 2.77 15.78
CA LYS A 115 5.63 1.84 15.32
C LYS A 115 6.59 1.53 16.48
N PRO A 116 7.17 0.32 16.57
CA PRO A 116 8.17 0.00 17.56
C PRO A 116 9.38 0.96 17.46
N ALA A 117 10.03 1.21 18.59
CA ALA A 117 11.13 2.15 18.70
C ALA A 117 12.40 1.66 17.95
N ARG A 118 13.39 2.56 17.82
CA ARG A 118 14.67 2.29 17.14
C ARG A 118 15.41 1.08 17.70
N GLY A 119 16.05 0.35 16.80
CA GLY A 119 16.73 -0.92 17.06
C GLY A 119 15.87 -2.06 17.57
N SER A 120 14.62 -1.81 17.96
CA SER A 120 13.85 -2.78 18.71
C SER A 120 13.31 -3.88 17.80
N GLY A 121 13.93 -5.06 17.91
CA GLY A 121 13.29 -6.30 17.54
C GLY A 121 12.08 -6.52 18.45
N SER A 122 10.87 -6.35 17.91
CA SER A 122 9.68 -6.77 18.64
C SER A 122 9.45 -8.26 18.38
N TRP A 123 9.20 -9.01 19.45
CA TRP A 123 8.84 -10.42 19.37
C TRP A 123 7.51 -10.65 20.07
N ARG A 124 6.74 -11.61 19.56
CA ARG A 124 5.42 -12.00 20.08
C ARG A 124 5.33 -13.51 20.01
N SER A 125 4.95 -14.16 21.12
CA SER A 125 4.67 -15.59 21.13
C SER A 125 3.17 -15.86 21.27
N CYS A 126 2.70 -16.89 20.59
CA CYS A 126 1.35 -17.41 20.74
C CYS A 126 1.44 -18.94 20.70
N GLN A 127 1.08 -19.58 21.82
CA GLN A 127 1.25 -21.02 22.02
C GLN A 127 2.71 -21.46 21.79
N LYS A 128 3.00 -22.21 20.72
CA LYS A 128 4.34 -22.71 20.35
C LYS A 128 4.96 -21.97 19.15
N ILE A 129 4.36 -20.85 18.74
CA ILE A 129 4.82 -20.02 17.62
C ILE A 129 5.42 -18.73 18.16
N LEU A 130 6.62 -18.41 17.71
CA LEU A 130 7.31 -17.13 17.92
C LEU A 130 7.28 -16.33 16.61
N ALA A 131 6.78 -15.10 16.66
CA ALA A 131 6.90 -14.13 15.59
C ALA A 131 7.92 -13.05 15.99
N VAL A 132 8.77 -12.63 15.06
CA VAL A 132 9.79 -11.58 15.25
C VAL A 132 9.70 -10.56 14.13
N SER A 133 9.71 -9.26 14.46
CA SER A 133 9.79 -8.15 13.51
C SER A 133 10.95 -7.24 13.87
N TRP A 134 11.79 -6.95 12.87
CA TRP A 134 12.80 -5.89 12.90
C TRP A 134 12.53 -4.92 11.74
N SER A 135 13.00 -3.68 11.88
CA SER A 135 12.84 -2.62 10.88
C SER A 135 14.20 -2.21 10.32
N GLU A 136 14.43 -2.42 9.03
CA GLU A 136 15.71 -2.09 8.39
C GLU A 136 15.75 -0.67 7.81
N LEU A 137 16.91 -0.02 7.92
CA LEU A 137 17.16 1.32 7.35
C LEU A 137 16.92 1.36 5.83
N GLU A 138 17.28 0.30 5.10
CA GLU A 138 17.03 0.23 3.66
C GLU A 138 15.54 0.17 3.32
N GLU A 139 14.74 -0.54 4.12
CA GLU A 139 13.29 -0.61 3.90
C GLU A 139 12.62 0.73 4.21
N ALA A 140 13.16 1.50 5.16
CA ALA A 140 12.73 2.88 5.42
C ALA A 140 13.10 3.84 4.27
N LEU A 141 14.33 3.79 3.76
CA LEU A 141 14.78 4.58 2.60
C LEU A 141 13.93 4.28 1.36
N LYS A 142 13.74 3.00 1.01
CA LYS A 142 12.90 2.56 -0.13
C LYS A 142 11.46 3.11 -0.03
N LYS A 143 10.93 3.38 1.17
CA LYS A 143 9.60 3.99 1.35
C LYS A 143 9.58 5.49 1.08
N ILE A 144 10.66 6.22 1.37
CA ILE A 144 10.79 7.63 0.96
C ILE A 144 10.98 7.70 -0.56
N ASP A 145 11.90 6.91 -1.14
CA ASP A 145 12.16 6.90 -2.59
C ASP A 145 10.89 6.60 -3.38
N SER A 146 10.07 5.66 -2.89
CA SER A 146 8.78 5.32 -3.50
C SER A 146 7.79 6.49 -3.50
N LYS A 147 7.83 7.38 -2.50
CA LYS A 147 6.99 8.59 -2.48
C LYS A 147 7.51 9.65 -3.45
N PHE A 148 8.82 9.88 -3.50
CA PHE A 148 9.38 10.82 -4.46
C PHE A 148 9.07 10.40 -5.90
N ARG A 149 9.16 9.10 -6.24
CA ARG A 149 8.71 8.58 -7.55
C ARG A 149 7.22 8.81 -7.84
N LEU A 150 6.35 8.75 -6.82
CA LEU A 150 4.93 9.08 -6.97
C LEU A 150 4.73 10.59 -7.17
N LEU A 151 5.51 11.44 -6.50
CA LEU A 151 5.51 12.89 -6.67
C LEU A 151 6.02 13.30 -8.06
N GLU A 152 7.11 12.69 -8.55
CA GLU A 152 7.63 12.83 -9.92
C GLU A 152 6.56 12.48 -10.97
N PHE A 153 5.96 11.28 -10.86
CA PHE A 153 4.90 10.85 -11.77
C PHE A 153 3.70 11.80 -11.73
N THR A 154 3.31 12.28 -10.55
CA THR A 154 2.19 13.21 -10.40
C THR A 154 2.52 14.57 -11.02
N ARG A 155 3.78 15.05 -10.89
CA ARG A 155 4.26 16.30 -11.50
C ARG A 155 4.13 16.29 -13.02
N ASP A 156 4.47 15.18 -13.67
CA ASP A 156 4.38 15.02 -15.13
C ASP A 156 2.93 15.05 -15.65
N ASP A 157 1.96 14.65 -14.83
CA ASP A 157 0.54 14.68 -15.17
C ASP A 157 -0.16 16.03 -14.89
N ILE A 158 0.45 16.95 -14.11
CA ILE A 158 -0.14 18.27 -13.81
C ILE A 158 -0.52 19.05 -15.09
N PRO A 159 0.36 19.24 -16.10
CA PRO A 159 0.04 20.07 -17.27
C PRO A 159 -1.15 19.51 -18.07
N ARG A 160 -1.21 18.18 -18.22
CA ARG A 160 -2.28 17.46 -18.94
C ARG A 160 -3.66 17.60 -18.28
N ILE A 161 -3.67 17.78 -16.97
CA ILE A 161 -4.90 17.89 -16.18
C ILE A 161 -5.32 19.35 -16.04
N GLN A 162 -4.36 20.30 -16.02
CA GLN A 162 -4.63 21.73 -16.15
C GLN A 162 -5.22 22.08 -17.53
N GLU A 163 -4.68 21.53 -18.63
CA GLU A 163 -5.19 21.74 -19.99
C GLU A 163 -6.67 21.39 -20.13
N LYS A 164 -7.11 20.31 -19.47
CA LYS A 164 -8.51 19.85 -19.48
C LYS A 164 -9.46 20.70 -18.64
N LYS A 165 -8.95 21.64 -17.84
CA LYS A 165 -9.71 22.47 -16.87
C LYS A 165 -10.66 21.68 -15.93
N ASP A 166 -10.42 20.38 -15.72
CA ASP A 166 -11.27 19.56 -14.86
C ASP A 166 -10.98 19.87 -13.37
N LEU A 167 -11.88 20.63 -12.75
CA LEU A 167 -11.84 20.98 -11.33
C LEU A 167 -11.80 19.74 -10.42
N LYS A 168 -12.53 18.67 -10.75
CA LYS A 168 -12.57 17.46 -9.92
C LYS A 168 -11.30 16.63 -10.07
N ALA A 169 -10.68 16.63 -11.25
CA ALA A 169 -9.37 16.00 -11.45
C ALA A 169 -8.25 16.77 -10.72
N THR A 170 -8.20 18.11 -10.88
CA THR A 170 -7.20 18.95 -10.21
C THR A 170 -7.32 18.91 -8.68
N GLU A 171 -8.53 18.94 -8.10
CA GLU A 171 -8.73 18.74 -6.66
C GLU A 171 -8.21 17.38 -6.15
N ARG A 172 -8.34 16.32 -6.94
CA ARG A 172 -7.86 14.97 -6.56
C ARG A 172 -6.34 14.90 -6.61
N LEU A 173 -5.70 15.56 -7.58
CA LEU A 173 -4.24 15.70 -7.61
C LEU A 173 -3.76 16.45 -6.37
N GLN A 174 -4.31 17.63 -6.08
CA GLN A 174 -3.93 18.46 -4.94
C GLN A 174 -3.94 17.65 -3.63
N LYS A 175 -5.07 17.00 -3.31
CA LYS A 175 -5.22 16.16 -2.12
C LYS A 175 -4.25 14.96 -2.08
N THR A 176 -3.81 14.49 -3.24
CA THR A 176 -2.85 13.38 -3.34
C THR A 176 -1.42 13.88 -3.09
N LEU A 177 -1.03 15.00 -3.69
CA LEU A 177 0.26 15.67 -3.47
C LEU A 177 0.45 16.04 -1.99
N GLU A 178 -0.50 16.81 -1.42
CA GLU A 178 -0.52 17.22 -0.01
C GLU A 178 -0.30 16.00 0.91
N LYS A 179 -1.08 14.94 0.72
CA LYS A 179 -0.98 13.70 1.51
C LYS A 179 0.37 12.98 1.39
N GLN A 180 1.02 12.99 0.23
CA GLN A 180 2.35 12.39 0.12
C GLN A 180 3.39 13.25 0.85
N ILE A 181 3.37 14.57 0.64
CA ILE A 181 4.28 15.55 1.25
C ILE A 181 4.18 15.52 2.78
N ASP A 182 2.97 15.67 3.34
CA ASP A 182 2.69 15.66 4.79
C ASP A 182 3.28 14.44 5.53
N SER A 183 3.49 13.34 4.81
CA SER A 183 3.96 12.08 5.37
C SER A 183 5.46 11.83 5.17
N VAL A 184 6.20 12.71 4.49
CA VAL A 184 7.67 12.64 4.38
C VAL A 184 8.36 13.00 5.71
N PRO A 185 7.98 14.06 6.46
CA PRO A 185 8.63 14.40 7.73
C PRO A 185 8.61 13.28 8.77
N GLU A 186 7.48 12.55 8.92
CA GLU A 186 7.39 11.38 9.83
C GLU A 186 8.44 10.32 9.46
N GLN A 187 8.63 10.06 8.16
CA GLN A 187 9.61 9.09 7.67
C GLN A 187 11.05 9.60 7.76
N MET A 188 11.29 10.91 7.58
CA MET A 188 12.62 11.49 7.75
C MET A 188 13.09 11.31 9.20
N MET A 189 12.20 11.58 10.17
CA MET A 189 12.45 11.26 11.58
C MET A 189 12.64 9.75 11.81
N GLU A 190 11.91 8.88 11.10
CA GLU A 190 12.08 7.41 11.07
C GLU A 190 13.39 6.95 10.39
N ILE A 191 14.13 7.83 9.70
CA ILE A 191 15.44 7.53 9.10
C ILE A 191 16.62 8.15 9.87
N GLN A 192 16.46 9.30 10.55
CA GLN A 192 17.55 9.95 11.31
C GLN A 192 18.06 9.12 12.53
N ALA A 193 17.17 8.75 13.46
CA ALA A 193 17.36 7.72 14.53
C ALA A 193 18.27 6.52 14.15
N LEU A 194 17.78 5.61 13.29
CA LEU A 194 18.50 4.41 12.80
C LEU A 194 19.87 4.73 12.17
N LYS A 195 20.05 5.89 11.52
CA LYS A 195 21.37 6.29 10.99
C LYS A 195 22.34 6.54 12.15
N ILE A 196 21.92 7.31 13.15
CA ILE A 196 22.68 7.53 14.40
C ILE A 196 22.91 6.20 15.14
N GLU A 197 21.92 5.31 15.17
CA GLU A 197 22.01 3.98 15.80
C GLU A 197 23.00 3.04 15.11
N LYS A 198 23.08 3.09 13.77
CA LYS A 198 24.13 2.42 12.99
C LYS A 198 25.52 3.06 13.15
N GLY A 199 25.64 4.16 13.90
CA GLY A 199 26.88 4.90 14.06
C GLY A 199 27.25 5.77 12.86
N GLU A 200 26.31 6.14 12.00
CA GLU A 200 26.57 7.17 10.99
C GLU A 200 26.89 8.52 11.65
N GLU A 201 27.90 9.21 11.13
CA GLU A 201 28.33 10.51 11.62
C GLU A 201 27.19 11.55 11.54
N PRO A 202 26.95 12.36 12.59
CA PRO A 202 25.85 13.33 12.62
C PRO A 202 25.81 14.29 11.43
N ASP A 203 26.96 14.68 10.89
CA ASP A 203 27.03 15.61 9.75
C ASP A 203 26.64 14.96 8.42
N HIS A 204 26.90 13.66 8.24
CA HIS A 204 26.34 12.88 7.13
C HIS A 204 24.80 12.75 7.25
N VAL A 205 24.27 12.56 8.46
CA VAL A 205 22.82 12.52 8.70
C VAL A 205 22.17 13.88 8.45
N ARG A 206 22.81 14.98 8.88
CA ARG A 206 22.36 16.36 8.60
C ARG A 206 22.35 16.68 7.11
N LYS A 207 23.45 16.38 6.40
CA LYS A 207 23.56 16.62 4.95
C LYS A 207 22.50 15.84 4.16
N TRP A 208 22.24 14.59 4.53
CA TRP A 208 21.15 13.80 3.96
C TRP A 208 19.78 14.43 4.24
N SER A 209 19.53 14.88 5.48
CA SER A 209 18.24 15.49 5.86
C SER A 209 17.98 16.77 5.08
N LEU A 210 18.99 17.64 4.95
CA LEU A 210 18.90 18.90 4.19
C LEU A 210 18.56 18.67 2.71
N GLU A 211 19.11 17.60 2.10
CA GLU A 211 18.81 17.23 0.71
C GLU A 211 17.34 16.77 0.56
N ILE A 212 16.82 15.99 1.51
CA ILE A 212 15.41 15.59 1.53
C ILE A 212 14.49 16.80 1.76
N GLU A 213 14.82 17.67 2.71
CA GLU A 213 14.08 18.91 2.99
C GLU A 213 14.02 19.82 1.77
N LYS A 214 15.12 19.96 1.03
CA LYS A 214 15.17 20.70 -0.24
C LYS A 214 14.23 20.10 -1.29
N GLN A 215 14.27 18.78 -1.48
CA GLN A 215 13.37 18.11 -2.44
C GLN A 215 11.90 18.24 -2.03
N VAL A 216 11.59 18.17 -0.73
CA VAL A 216 10.23 18.43 -0.21
C VAL A 216 9.78 19.85 -0.53
N ALA A 217 10.63 20.87 -0.33
CA ALA A 217 10.32 22.26 -0.61
C ALA A 217 9.98 22.50 -2.10
N GLU A 218 10.70 21.85 -3.03
CA GLU A 218 10.39 21.90 -4.47
C GLU A 218 8.97 21.35 -4.78
N TYR A 219 8.53 20.29 -4.08
CA TYR A 219 7.18 19.75 -4.23
C TYR A 219 6.10 20.54 -3.47
N GLU A 220 6.45 21.23 -2.38
CA GLU A 220 5.56 22.17 -1.69
C GLU A 220 5.21 23.36 -2.58
N GLU A 221 6.18 23.93 -3.30
CA GLU A 221 5.96 25.02 -4.27
C GLU A 221 5.02 24.58 -5.40
N ILE A 222 5.27 23.41 -6.01
CA ILE A 222 4.39 22.82 -7.03
C ILE A 222 2.96 22.63 -6.49
N THR A 223 2.83 22.18 -5.24
CA THR A 223 1.53 21.96 -4.60
C THR A 223 0.79 23.28 -4.32
N GLN A 224 1.51 24.35 -3.98
CA GLN A 224 0.93 25.69 -3.87
C GLN A 224 0.39 26.20 -5.22
N ASP A 225 1.08 25.95 -6.33
CA ASP A 225 0.61 26.35 -7.67
C ASP A 225 -0.59 25.55 -8.16
N VAL A 226 -0.63 24.23 -7.90
CA VAL A 226 -1.83 23.42 -8.13
C VAL A 226 -3.01 23.95 -7.28
N ARG A 227 -2.77 24.31 -6.01
CA ARG A 227 -3.79 24.90 -5.13
C ARG A 227 -4.29 26.27 -5.61
N LYS A 228 -3.42 27.12 -6.18
CA LYS A 228 -3.83 28.37 -6.86
C LYS A 228 -4.72 28.06 -8.06
N THR A 229 -4.35 27.07 -8.88
CA THR A 229 -5.13 26.63 -10.05
C THR A 229 -6.53 26.14 -9.65
N VAL A 230 -6.63 25.27 -8.64
CA VAL A 230 -7.90 24.77 -8.10
C VAL A 230 -8.79 25.92 -7.61
N LYS A 231 -8.21 26.92 -6.93
CA LYS A 231 -8.95 28.11 -6.48
C LYS A 231 -9.53 28.88 -7.67
N ASN A 232 -8.72 29.15 -8.70
CA ASN A 232 -9.16 29.89 -9.89
C ASN A 232 -10.27 29.13 -10.64
N LEU A 233 -10.10 27.83 -10.89
CA LEU A 233 -11.12 26.99 -11.54
C LEU A 233 -12.45 26.96 -10.76
N ARG A 234 -12.39 26.99 -9.42
CA ARG A 234 -13.57 27.06 -8.57
C ARG A 234 -14.26 28.42 -8.63
N GLU A 235 -13.51 29.51 -8.77
CA GLU A 235 -14.05 30.85 -8.98
C GLU A 235 -14.66 30.99 -10.38
N GLU A 236 -13.99 30.52 -11.43
CA GLU A 236 -14.52 30.42 -12.81
C GLU A 236 -15.86 29.67 -12.84
N ALA A 237 -15.92 28.45 -12.29
CA ALA A 237 -17.15 27.65 -12.26
C ALA A 237 -18.28 28.31 -11.44
N SER A 238 -17.95 29.11 -10.42
CA SER A 238 -18.94 29.84 -9.62
C SER A 238 -19.46 31.10 -10.34
N GLN A 239 -18.69 31.67 -11.27
CA GLN A 239 -19.11 32.77 -12.12
C GLN A 239 -19.98 32.27 -13.28
N GLU A 240 -19.61 31.15 -13.90
CA GLU A 240 -20.35 30.52 -14.99
C GLU A 240 -21.78 30.13 -14.57
N VAL A 241 -21.95 29.55 -13.37
CA VAL A 241 -23.28 29.24 -12.81
C VAL A 241 -24.13 30.51 -12.64
N LYS A 242 -23.56 31.59 -12.09
CA LYS A 242 -24.29 32.86 -11.90
C LYS A 242 -24.70 33.50 -13.23
N TRP A 243 -23.81 33.45 -14.23
CA TRP A 243 -24.08 33.97 -15.56
C TRP A 243 -25.24 33.24 -16.23
N GLU A 244 -25.27 31.90 -16.16
CA GLU A 244 -26.39 31.12 -16.69
C GLU A 244 -27.69 31.31 -15.89
N GLU A 245 -27.62 31.53 -14.57
CA GLU A 245 -28.79 31.90 -13.75
C GLU A 245 -29.37 33.28 -14.15
N GLU A 246 -28.51 34.30 -14.30
CA GLU A 246 -28.88 35.66 -14.71
C GLU A 246 -29.49 35.67 -16.12
N LYS A 247 -28.80 35.04 -17.08
CA LYS A 247 -29.29 34.86 -18.46
C LYS A 247 -30.64 34.14 -18.51
N ALA A 248 -30.81 33.06 -17.74
CA ALA A 248 -32.09 32.36 -17.66
C ALA A 248 -33.19 33.16 -16.95
N GLU A 249 -32.87 34.19 -16.16
CA GLU A 249 -33.85 35.14 -15.63
C GLU A 249 -34.21 36.22 -16.68
N GLU A 250 -33.23 36.72 -17.44
CA GLU A 250 -33.46 37.66 -18.54
C GLU A 250 -34.33 37.04 -19.64
N GLU A 251 -34.06 35.80 -20.06
CA GLU A 251 -34.89 35.07 -21.03
C GLU A 251 -36.35 34.94 -20.54
N LYS A 252 -36.57 34.64 -19.26
CA LYS A 252 -37.93 34.63 -18.65
C LYS A 252 -38.57 36.01 -18.60
N ARG A 253 -37.76 37.08 -18.43
CA ARG A 253 -38.24 38.46 -18.40
C ARG A 253 -38.67 38.94 -19.79
N GLN A 254 -37.88 38.62 -20.82
CA GLN A 254 -38.21 38.86 -22.24
C GLN A 254 -39.48 38.09 -22.62
N TRP A 255 -39.56 36.80 -22.29
CA TRP A 255 -40.73 35.96 -22.60
C TRP A 255 -42.03 36.51 -22.00
N ARG A 256 -42.03 36.95 -20.72
CA ARG A 256 -43.20 37.60 -20.10
C ARG A 256 -43.61 38.87 -20.83
N TYR A 257 -42.64 39.71 -21.20
CA TYR A 257 -42.92 40.95 -21.93
C TYR A 257 -43.51 40.68 -23.32
N GLU A 258 -43.02 39.67 -24.03
CA GLU A 258 -43.61 39.24 -25.30
C GLU A 258 -45.03 38.68 -25.16
N GLU A 259 -45.33 37.94 -24.09
CA GLU A 259 -46.70 37.46 -23.81
C GLU A 259 -47.65 38.62 -23.49
N GLU A 260 -47.23 39.58 -22.66
CA GLU A 260 -47.99 40.78 -22.35
C GLU A 260 -48.28 41.61 -23.62
N LEU A 261 -47.29 41.77 -24.50
CA LEU A 261 -47.46 42.47 -25.77
C LEU A 261 -48.47 41.77 -26.69
N LYS A 262 -48.36 40.44 -26.86
CA LYS A 262 -49.31 39.63 -27.65
C LYS A 262 -50.73 39.70 -27.10
N LEU A 263 -50.88 39.73 -25.78
CA LEU A 263 -52.18 39.89 -25.12
C LEU A 263 -52.79 41.26 -25.39
N GLU A 264 -51.99 42.33 -25.34
CA GLU A 264 -52.46 43.70 -25.59
C GLU A 264 -52.84 43.93 -27.07
N GLU A 265 -52.06 43.37 -28.00
CA GLU A 265 -52.41 43.34 -29.43
C GLU A 265 -53.74 42.61 -29.67
N ALA A 266 -53.98 41.47 -29.00
CA ALA A 266 -55.23 40.72 -29.10
C ALA A 266 -56.43 41.52 -28.56
N LYS A 267 -56.29 42.24 -27.43
CA LYS A 267 -57.33 43.14 -26.92
C LYS A 267 -57.69 44.23 -27.94
N MET A 268 -56.70 44.92 -28.49
CA MET A 268 -56.92 45.97 -29.49
C MET A 268 -57.56 45.45 -30.79
N GLN A 269 -57.36 44.18 -31.14
CA GLN A 269 -58.07 43.56 -32.27
C GLN A 269 -59.54 43.26 -31.93
N ILE A 270 -59.85 42.88 -30.70
CA ILE A 270 -61.23 42.65 -30.23
C ILE A 270 -62.02 43.97 -30.17
N GLU A 271 -61.41 45.06 -29.70
CA GLU A 271 -62.06 46.40 -29.62
C GLU A 271 -62.29 47.09 -30.97
N ARG A 272 -61.85 46.48 -32.09
CA ARG A 272 -62.04 47.01 -33.46
C ARG A 272 -63.23 46.40 -34.22
N PHE A 273 -64.03 45.55 -33.57
CA PHE A 273 -65.25 44.94 -34.12
C PHE A 273 -66.51 45.36 -33.35
#